data_AF-A0A821V1Z8-F1
#
_entry.id   AF-A0A821V1Z8-F1
#
_cell.length_a   1.000
_cell.length_b   1.000
_cell.length_c   1.000
_cell.angle_alpha   90.00
_cell.angle_beta   90.00
_cell.angle_gamma   90.00
#
_symmetry.space_group_name_H-M   'P 1'
#
loop_
_entity.id
_entity.type
_entity.pdbx_description
1 polymer ?
#
loop_
_entity_poly.entity_id
_entity_poly.type
_entity_poly.pdbx_seq_one_letter_code
_entity_poly.pdbx_strand_id
1 'polypeptide(L)'
;MGCAASVQGTETPKSKSSFQISYSKDETVLAALVRFDEEISSCEGSHPVQRLAVISAELRSIQIEIAEFDGVPSEVTDAKYAKTIHQMFVALDLYKRPMLAAENEDFVANVNRKEMRYLEAKYLRIREKDLERESQLLHTQLLRLKTLYTNLQMLLDSLWFKKSRPGLYLESALQRSQELRNALASVSMRLRAASEYGQNAIRLVEAALRAWKLASIGRSGWERTSSCADACSLLIQARCQERGARRVLCARAAPRAARSVRLTLDYAFTDCLHDHK
;
A
#
# COMPACT_ATOMS: atom_id res chain seq x y z
N MET A 1 -54.44 -43.32 11.25
CA MET A 1 -54.21 -43.01 12.68
C MET A 1 -53.10 -41.96 12.72
N GLY A 2 -53.22 -40.73 13.20
CA GLY A 2 -54.31 -39.95 13.79
C GLY A 2 -53.67 -38.65 14.30
N CYS A 3 -54.32 -37.50 14.01
CA CYS A 3 -54.29 -36.22 14.74
C CYS A 3 -52.95 -35.49 14.97
N ALA A 4 -52.85 -34.18 15.17
CA ALA A 4 -53.61 -32.97 14.82
C ALA A 4 -52.68 -31.78 15.20
N ALA A 5 -52.91 -30.64 14.54
CA ALA A 5 -52.38 -29.28 14.74
C ALA A 5 -51.66 -28.88 16.05
N SER A 6 -50.65 -28.03 15.93
CA SER A 6 -50.56 -26.82 16.78
C SER A 6 -49.77 -25.70 16.09
N VAL A 7 -50.43 -24.54 16.01
CA VAL A 7 -49.95 -23.24 15.55
C VAL A 7 -49.39 -22.50 16.76
N GLN A 8 -48.10 -22.17 16.75
CA GLN A 8 -47.48 -21.09 17.52
C GLN A 8 -46.38 -20.54 16.61
N GLY A 9 -46.49 -19.33 16.05
CA GLY A 9 -46.53 -18.09 16.84
C GLY A 9 -45.14 -17.78 17.35
N THR A 10 -44.15 -17.60 16.46
CA THR A 10 -42.84 -17.05 16.84
C THR A 10 -42.66 -15.70 16.18
N GLU A 11 -42.58 -14.73 17.07
CA GLU A 11 -42.59 -13.31 16.84
C GLU A 11 -41.37 -12.91 16.02
N THR A 12 -41.61 -12.08 15.01
CA THR A 12 -40.58 -11.26 14.37
C THR A 12 -39.84 -10.48 15.45
N PRO A 13 -38.50 -10.51 15.55
CA PRO A 13 -37.80 -9.62 16.45
C PRO A 13 -38.01 -8.19 15.94
N LYS A 14 -38.89 -7.44 16.63
CA LYS A 14 -38.96 -6.00 16.55
C LYS A 14 -37.64 -5.45 17.08
N SER A 15 -36.64 -5.36 16.20
CA SER A 15 -35.47 -4.51 16.42
C SER A 15 -35.97 -3.06 16.45
N LYS A 16 -36.35 -2.59 17.65
CA LYS A 16 -36.35 -1.17 17.97
C LYS A 16 -34.88 -0.72 17.93
N SER A 17 -34.37 -0.41 16.74
CA SER A 17 -33.16 0.39 16.64
C SER A 17 -33.54 1.82 16.99
N SER A 18 -33.63 2.12 18.27
CA SER A 18 -33.56 3.51 18.74
C SER A 18 -32.14 3.99 18.50
N PHE A 19 -31.81 4.30 17.24
CA PHE A 19 -30.69 5.15 16.92
C PHE A 19 -31.02 6.53 17.50
N GLN A 20 -30.38 6.85 18.62
CA GLN A 20 -30.45 8.19 19.19
C GLN A 20 -29.77 9.13 18.21
N ILE A 21 -30.59 9.90 17.49
CA ILE A 21 -30.11 11.05 16.75
C ILE A 21 -29.59 12.02 17.83
N SER A 22 -28.29 12.29 17.83
CA SER A 22 -27.68 13.29 18.71
C SER A 22 -28.11 14.68 18.23
N TYR A 23 -29.36 15.04 18.50
CA TYR A 23 -29.81 16.41 18.44
C TYR A 23 -29.26 17.13 19.66
N SER A 24 -28.53 18.22 19.43
CA SER A 24 -28.44 19.26 20.44
C SER A 24 -29.88 19.74 20.69
N LYS A 25 -30.29 19.89 21.96
CA LYS A 25 -31.68 20.20 22.32
C LYS A 25 -32.20 21.53 21.72
N ASP A 26 -31.31 22.35 21.16
CA ASP A 26 -31.60 23.67 20.60
C ASP A 26 -31.30 23.78 19.08
N GLU A 27 -30.96 22.67 18.41
CA GLU A 27 -30.62 22.69 16.98
C GLU A 27 -31.88 22.74 16.09
N THR A 28 -32.00 23.77 15.24
CA THR A 28 -33.07 23.81 14.24
C THR A 28 -32.85 22.77 13.14
N VAL A 29 -33.93 22.29 12.51
CA VAL A 29 -33.86 21.33 11.39
C VAL A 29 -32.97 21.84 10.25
N LEU A 30 -33.05 23.14 9.94
CA LEU A 30 -32.20 23.77 8.93
C LEU A 30 -30.72 23.75 9.34
N ALA A 31 -30.41 24.05 10.61
CA ALA A 31 -29.05 23.99 11.13
C ALA A 31 -28.49 22.55 11.08
N ALA A 32 -29.31 21.56 11.44
CA ALA A 32 -28.92 20.15 11.37
C ALA A 32 -28.66 19.71 9.91
N LEU A 33 -29.48 20.15 8.95
CA LEU A 33 -29.27 19.88 7.53
C LEU A 33 -27.94 20.46 7.03
N VAL A 34 -27.67 21.72 7.33
CA VAL A 34 -26.42 22.39 6.95
C VAL A 34 -25.22 21.69 7.58
N ARG A 35 -25.29 21.35 8.87
CA ARG A 35 -24.23 20.61 9.56
C ARG A 35 -23.97 19.25 8.91
N PHE A 36 -25.01 18.47 8.61
CA PHE A 36 -24.81 17.18 7.94
C PHE A 36 -24.22 17.35 6.55
N ASP A 37 -24.63 18.35 5.78
CA ASP A 37 -24.09 18.62 4.45
C ASP A 37 -22.61 19.03 4.51
N GLU A 38 -22.22 19.86 5.48
CA GLU A 38 -20.83 20.25 5.74
C GLU A 38 -19.97 19.05 6.19
N GLU A 39 -20.45 18.26 7.16
CA GLU A 39 -19.75 17.08 7.64
C GLU A 39 -19.59 16.01 6.53
N ILE A 40 -20.64 15.78 5.74
CA ILE A 40 -20.59 14.86 4.60
C ILE A 40 -19.60 15.38 3.55
N SER A 41 -19.71 16.65 3.15
CA SER A 41 -18.81 17.26 2.16
C SER A 41 -17.34 17.19 2.60
N SER A 42 -17.07 17.46 3.88
CA SER A 42 -15.73 17.34 4.45
C SER A 42 -15.21 15.91 4.43
N CYS A 43 -16.06 14.93 4.76
CA CYS A 43 -15.68 13.51 4.73
C CYS A 43 -15.54 12.96 3.31
N GLU A 44 -16.35 13.41 2.35
CA GLU A 44 -16.27 13.00 0.95
C GLU A 44 -15.07 13.61 0.22
N GLY A 45 -14.63 14.80 0.63
CA GLY A 45 -13.49 15.50 0.03
C GLY A 45 -12.17 14.71 0.10
N SER A 46 -12.03 13.79 1.06
CA SER A 46 -10.86 12.89 1.14
C SER A 46 -10.98 11.62 0.29
N HIS A 47 -12.12 11.42 -0.39
CA HIS A 47 -12.41 10.26 -1.24
C HIS A 47 -12.08 8.90 -0.59
N PRO A 48 -12.60 8.61 0.63
CA PRO A 48 -12.19 7.45 1.41
C PRO A 48 -12.55 6.12 0.72
N VAL A 49 -13.66 6.07 -0.02
CA VAL A 49 -14.09 4.88 -0.79
C VAL A 49 -13.06 4.56 -1.88
N GLN A 50 -12.69 5.57 -2.66
CA GLN A 50 -11.74 5.43 -3.76
C GLN A 50 -10.35 5.07 -3.23
N ARG A 51 -9.92 5.67 -2.11
CA ARG A 51 -8.66 5.31 -1.46
C ARG A 51 -8.67 3.86 -0.96
N LEU A 52 -9.75 3.43 -0.32
CA LEU A 52 -9.89 2.06 0.15
C LEU A 52 -9.82 1.05 -1.00
N ALA A 53 -10.42 1.37 -2.16
CA ALA A 53 -10.33 0.52 -3.35
C ALA A 53 -8.88 0.37 -3.86
N VAL A 54 -8.09 1.46 -3.83
CA VAL A 54 -6.66 1.43 -4.18
C VAL A 54 -5.88 0.53 -3.23
N ILE A 55 -6.04 0.73 -1.91
CA ILE A 55 -5.35 -0.05 -0.87
C ILE A 55 -5.73 -1.53 -0.96
N SER A 56 -7.01 -1.84 -1.17
CA SER A 56 -7.49 -3.22 -1.27
C SER A 56 -6.87 -3.96 -2.47
N ALA A 57 -6.72 -3.27 -3.60
CA ALA A 57 -6.07 -3.82 -4.78
C ALA A 57 -4.58 -4.07 -4.54
N GLU A 58 -3.89 -3.12 -3.91
CA GLU A 58 -2.48 -3.25 -3.57
C GLU A 58 -2.23 -4.37 -2.56
N LEU A 59 -2.99 -4.41 -1.47
CA LEU A 59 -2.87 -5.38 -0.39
C LEU A 59 -3.04 -6.81 -0.92
N ARG A 60 -4.05 -7.05 -1.77
CA ARG A 60 -4.24 -8.35 -2.42
C ARG A 60 -3.02 -8.76 -3.24
N SER A 61 -2.44 -7.83 -4.00
CA SER A 61 -1.26 -8.13 -4.80
C SER A 61 -0.03 -8.38 -3.93
N ILE A 62 0.14 -7.65 -2.82
CA ILE A 62 1.25 -7.87 -1.88
C ILE A 62 1.13 -9.23 -1.21
N GLN A 63 -0.07 -9.64 -0.80
CA GLN A 63 -0.32 -10.95 -0.19
C GLN A 63 0.05 -12.11 -1.13
N ILE A 64 -0.32 -12.00 -2.41
CA ILE A 64 0.08 -12.98 -3.43
C ILE A 64 1.61 -13.03 -3.55
N GLU A 65 2.28 -11.89 -3.60
CA GLU A 65 3.74 -11.84 -3.68
C GLU A 65 4.42 -12.38 -2.44
N ILE A 66 3.92 -12.08 -1.23
CA ILE A 66 4.47 -12.58 0.03
C ILE A 66 4.43 -14.11 0.07
N ALA A 67 3.37 -14.73 -0.46
CA ALA A 67 3.28 -16.19 -0.59
C ALA A 67 4.40 -16.78 -1.48
N GLU A 68 4.91 -16.03 -2.47
CA GLU A 68 6.07 -16.46 -3.27
C GLU A 68 7.38 -16.49 -2.46
N PHE A 69 7.39 -15.90 -1.26
CA PHE A 69 8.52 -15.92 -0.31
C PHE A 69 8.32 -16.92 0.84
N ASP A 70 7.49 -17.94 0.66
CA ASP A 70 7.37 -19.03 1.65
C ASP A 70 8.74 -19.63 1.98
N GLY A 71 9.03 -19.75 3.29
CA GLY A 71 10.33 -20.22 3.82
C GLY A 71 11.39 -19.13 4.03
N VAL A 72 11.09 -17.85 3.74
CA VAL A 72 12.00 -16.71 3.94
C VAL A 72 11.80 -16.13 5.35
N PRO A 73 12.74 -16.33 6.31
CA PRO A 73 12.66 -15.77 7.67
C PRO A 73 12.40 -14.27 7.72
N SER A 74 11.62 -13.84 8.72
CA SER A 74 11.24 -12.42 8.93
C SER A 74 12.32 -11.54 9.55
N GLU A 75 13.38 -12.13 10.10
CA GLU A 75 14.36 -11.45 10.93
C GLU A 75 15.65 -11.11 10.18
N VAL A 76 15.53 -10.31 9.12
CA VAL A 76 16.70 -9.73 8.44
C VAL A 76 16.75 -8.23 8.71
N THR A 77 17.78 -7.81 9.44
CA THR A 77 18.12 -6.39 9.61
C THR A 77 19.05 -5.96 8.49
N ASP A 78 19.04 -4.69 8.10
CA ASP A 78 19.89 -4.21 7.00
C ASP A 78 21.39 -4.34 7.36
N ALA A 79 21.70 -4.20 8.66
CA ALA A 79 23.02 -4.50 9.23
C ALA A 79 23.43 -5.98 9.08
N LYS A 80 22.48 -6.92 9.07
CA LYS A 80 22.75 -8.35 8.85
C LYS A 80 23.18 -8.58 7.41
N TYR A 81 22.55 -7.93 6.43
CA TYR A 81 22.93 -8.04 5.03
C TYR A 81 24.38 -7.57 4.80
N ALA A 82 24.72 -6.36 5.24
CA ALA A 82 26.08 -5.84 5.13
C ALA A 82 27.12 -6.76 5.81
N LYS A 83 26.78 -7.30 6.98
CA LYS A 83 27.64 -8.25 7.70
C LYS A 83 27.82 -9.57 6.96
N THR A 84 26.76 -10.17 6.43
CA THR A 84 26.83 -11.42 5.66
C THR A 84 27.72 -11.24 4.43
N ILE A 85 27.52 -10.15 3.69
CA ILE A 85 28.34 -9.81 2.53
C ILE A 85 29.81 -9.64 2.94
N HIS A 86 30.07 -8.84 3.97
CA HIS A 86 31.44 -8.60 4.43
C HIS A 86 32.14 -9.89 4.88
N GLN A 87 31.45 -10.74 5.65
CA GLN A 87 32.00 -12.01 6.13
C GLN A 87 32.35 -12.96 4.98
N MET A 88 31.49 -13.04 3.96
CA MET A 88 31.77 -13.80 2.75
C MET A 88 33.04 -13.30 2.06
N PHE A 89 33.21 -11.99 1.96
CA PHE A 89 34.37 -11.39 1.32
C PHE A 89 35.67 -11.62 2.08
N VAL A 90 35.61 -11.58 3.41
CA VAL A 90 36.75 -11.94 4.26
C VAL A 90 37.08 -13.43 4.12
N ALA A 91 36.07 -14.31 4.14
CA ALA A 91 36.27 -15.76 4.07
C ALA A 91 36.87 -16.22 2.73
N LEU A 92 36.52 -15.53 1.64
CA LEU A 92 37.03 -15.81 0.29
C LEU A 92 38.27 -14.97 -0.07
N ASP A 93 38.81 -14.18 0.87
CA ASP A 93 39.96 -13.29 0.68
C ASP A 93 39.84 -12.33 -0.54
N LEU A 94 38.60 -11.97 -0.90
CA LEU A 94 38.31 -11.22 -2.13
C LEU A 94 38.89 -9.81 -2.12
N TYR A 95 39.07 -9.19 -0.95
CA TYR A 95 39.69 -7.87 -0.84
C TYR A 95 41.16 -7.85 -1.26
N LYS A 96 41.87 -8.98 -1.13
CA LYS A 96 43.31 -9.08 -1.39
C LYS A 96 43.61 -9.73 -2.73
N ARG A 97 42.69 -10.54 -3.26
CA ARG A 97 42.88 -11.37 -4.45
C ARG A 97 41.70 -11.21 -5.41
N PRO A 98 41.68 -10.14 -6.22
CA PRO A 98 40.56 -9.85 -7.12
C PRO A 98 40.36 -10.93 -8.20
N MET A 99 41.40 -11.70 -8.56
CA MET A 99 41.25 -12.83 -9.49
C MET A 99 40.33 -13.94 -8.93
N LEU A 100 40.28 -14.11 -7.60
CA LEU A 100 39.34 -15.03 -6.95
C LEU A 100 37.89 -14.52 -7.01
N ALA A 101 37.68 -13.22 -7.23
CA ALA A 101 36.33 -12.67 -7.36
C ALA A 101 35.65 -13.12 -8.66
N ALA A 102 36.42 -13.21 -9.76
CA ALA A 102 35.92 -13.74 -11.02
C ALA A 102 35.63 -15.25 -10.93
N GLU A 103 36.49 -16.03 -10.26
CA GLU A 103 36.28 -17.47 -10.05
C GLU A 103 35.08 -17.78 -9.15
N ASN A 104 34.77 -16.90 -8.19
CA ASN A 104 33.67 -17.05 -7.24
C ASN A 104 32.46 -16.18 -7.57
N GLU A 105 32.40 -15.59 -8.77
CA GLU A 105 31.37 -14.61 -9.15
C GLU A 105 29.95 -15.17 -8.97
N ASP A 106 29.71 -16.38 -9.47
CA ASP A 106 28.42 -17.06 -9.36
C ASP A 106 28.03 -17.34 -7.90
N PHE A 107 28.99 -17.71 -7.05
CA PHE A 107 28.73 -17.95 -5.63
C PHE A 107 28.34 -16.65 -4.92
N VAL A 108 29.13 -15.59 -5.14
CA VAL A 108 28.89 -14.25 -4.58
C VAL A 108 27.53 -13.71 -5.04
N ALA A 109 27.22 -13.83 -6.33
CA ALA A 109 25.93 -13.43 -6.89
C ALA A 109 24.77 -14.22 -6.29
N ASN A 110 24.93 -15.52 -6.06
CA ASN A 110 23.89 -16.36 -5.45
C ASN A 110 23.63 -15.99 -3.99
N VAL A 111 24.68 -15.76 -3.19
CA VAL A 111 24.53 -15.27 -1.81
C VAL A 111 23.84 -13.91 -1.81
N ASN A 112 24.29 -12.99 -2.67
CA ASN A 112 23.70 -11.67 -2.79
C ASN A 112 22.20 -11.74 -3.14
N ARG A 113 21.81 -12.53 -4.16
CA ARG A 113 20.41 -12.74 -4.54
C ARG A 113 19.55 -13.28 -3.40
N LYS A 114 20.10 -14.21 -2.62
CA LYS A 114 19.41 -14.79 -1.47
C LYS A 114 19.16 -13.73 -0.40
N GLU A 115 20.18 -12.93 -0.08
CA GLU A 115 20.04 -11.86 0.90
C GLU A 115 19.13 -10.72 0.43
N MET A 116 19.20 -10.33 -0.84
CA MET A 116 18.29 -9.36 -1.44
C MET A 116 16.83 -9.85 -1.42
N ARG A 117 16.60 -11.16 -1.57
CA ARG A 117 15.27 -11.76 -1.39
C ARG A 117 14.74 -11.60 0.04
N TYR A 118 15.60 -11.70 1.06
CA TYR A 118 15.19 -11.43 2.45
C TYR A 118 14.76 -9.98 2.65
N LEU A 119 15.52 -9.04 2.09
CA LEU A 119 15.19 -7.62 2.14
C LEU A 119 13.87 -7.32 1.42
N GLU A 120 13.67 -7.86 0.21
CA GLU A 120 12.41 -7.69 -0.54
C GLU A 120 11.20 -8.19 0.28
N ALA A 121 11.30 -9.40 0.87
CA ALA A 121 10.24 -9.95 1.71
C ALA A 121 9.95 -9.09 2.95
N LYS A 122 11.00 -8.58 3.62
CA LYS A 122 10.86 -7.66 4.77
C LYS A 122 10.09 -6.40 4.38
N TYR A 123 10.46 -5.74 3.28
CA TYR A 123 9.78 -4.53 2.82
C TYR A 123 8.32 -4.78 2.47
N LEU A 124 8.01 -5.90 1.81
CA LEU A 124 6.63 -6.27 1.49
C LEU A 124 5.79 -6.48 2.76
N ARG A 125 6.33 -7.16 3.78
CA ARG A 125 5.63 -7.37 5.07
C ARG A 125 5.41 -6.09 5.86
N ILE A 126 6.38 -5.15 5.84
CA ILE A 126 6.19 -3.83 6.43
C ILE A 126 5.07 -3.10 5.71
N ARG A 127 5.10 -3.10 4.37
CA ARG A 127 4.09 -2.43 3.55
C ARG A 127 2.70 -3.02 3.75
N GLU A 128 2.57 -4.34 3.83
CA GLU A 128 1.31 -5.03 4.14
C GLU A 128 0.70 -4.48 5.44
N LYS A 129 1.48 -4.46 6.53
CA LYS A 129 1.02 -3.93 7.82
C LYS A 129 0.61 -2.47 7.75
N ASP A 130 1.33 -1.65 6.99
CA ASP A 130 0.98 -0.24 6.82
C ASP A 130 -0.34 -0.07 6.06
N LEU A 131 -0.56 -0.86 5.00
CA LEU A 131 -1.81 -0.87 4.25
C LEU A 131 -2.98 -1.41 5.06
N GLU A 132 -2.77 -2.41 5.93
CA GLU A 132 -3.78 -2.91 6.84
C GLU A 132 -4.25 -1.84 7.83
N ARG A 133 -3.31 -1.10 8.44
CA ARG A 133 -3.63 0.02 9.32
C ARG A 133 -4.40 1.12 8.60
N GLU A 134 -3.95 1.48 7.39
CA GLU A 134 -4.62 2.51 6.58
C GLU A 134 -6.04 2.06 6.16
N SER A 135 -6.20 0.78 5.80
CA SER A 135 -7.49 0.17 5.49
C SER A 135 -8.47 0.24 6.67
N GLN A 136 -8.00 -0.10 7.88
CA GLN A 136 -8.81 -0.01 9.09
C GLN A 136 -9.26 1.43 9.36
N LEU A 137 -8.35 2.40 9.24
CA LEU A 137 -8.66 3.82 9.43
C LEU A 137 -9.73 4.28 8.43
N LEU A 138 -9.58 3.97 7.14
CA LEU A 138 -10.57 4.31 6.13
C LEU A 138 -11.90 3.62 6.36
N HIS A 139 -11.90 2.37 6.84
CA HIS A 139 -13.12 1.67 7.18
C HIS A 139 -13.92 2.40 8.27
N THR A 140 -13.24 2.91 9.31
CA THR A 140 -13.91 3.72 10.35
C THR A 140 -14.49 5.02 9.79
N GLN A 141 -13.77 5.68 8.87
CA GLN A 141 -14.27 6.89 8.21
C GLN A 141 -15.51 6.60 7.35
N LEU A 142 -15.54 5.45 6.64
CA LEU A 142 -16.69 5.04 5.85
C LEU A 142 -17.90 4.70 6.71
N LEU A 143 -17.70 4.06 7.87
CA LEU A 143 -18.78 3.82 8.82
C LEU A 143 -19.37 5.14 9.33
N ARG A 144 -18.52 6.12 9.68
CA ARG A 144 -18.98 7.46 10.05
C ARG A 144 -19.78 8.11 8.91
N LEU A 145 -19.26 8.10 7.69
CA LEU A 145 -19.94 8.66 6.53
C LEU A 145 -21.31 8.01 6.31
N LYS A 146 -21.39 6.68 6.43
CA LYS A 146 -22.65 5.93 6.35
C LYS A 146 -23.64 6.38 7.43
N THR A 147 -23.19 6.59 8.67
CA THR A 147 -24.06 7.09 9.75
C THR A 147 -24.58 8.50 9.48
N LEU A 148 -23.75 9.39 8.92
CA LEU A 148 -24.17 10.74 8.54
C LEU A 148 -25.24 10.70 7.45
N TYR A 149 -25.06 9.88 6.41
CA TYR A 149 -26.08 9.71 5.37
C TYR A 149 -27.38 9.13 5.91
N THR A 150 -27.33 8.14 6.81
CA THR A 150 -28.55 7.59 7.41
C THR A 150 -29.27 8.62 8.27
N ASN A 151 -28.53 9.44 9.03
CA ASN A 151 -29.11 10.51 9.84
C ASN A 151 -29.75 11.60 8.97
N LEU A 152 -29.07 11.99 7.88
CA LEU A 152 -29.62 12.91 6.89
C LEU A 152 -30.90 12.34 6.29
N GLN A 153 -30.90 11.08 5.85
CA GLN A 153 -32.08 10.45 5.25
C GLN A 153 -33.27 10.41 6.22
N MET A 154 -33.05 10.04 7.49
CA MET A 154 -34.11 10.06 8.51
C MET A 154 -34.69 11.46 8.72
N LEU A 155 -33.85 12.49 8.71
CA LEU A 155 -34.28 13.88 8.85
C LEU A 155 -35.07 14.32 7.61
N LEU A 156 -34.62 13.96 6.40
CA LEU A 156 -35.38 14.22 5.17
C LEU A 156 -36.74 13.50 5.22
N ASP A 157 -36.78 12.21 5.56
CA ASP A 157 -38.03 11.44 5.64
C ASP A 157 -39.01 12.05 6.66
N SER A 158 -38.50 12.62 7.75
CA SER A 158 -39.31 13.34 8.75
C SER A 158 -40.03 14.58 8.18
N LEU A 159 -39.47 15.20 7.14
CA LEU A 159 -40.01 16.41 6.51
C LEU A 159 -41.06 16.12 5.43
N TRP A 160 -40.92 15.01 4.69
CA TRP A 160 -41.76 14.72 3.51
C TRP A 160 -42.75 13.56 3.68
N PHE A 161 -43.00 13.11 4.91
CA PHE A 161 -43.79 11.91 5.31
C PHE A 161 -45.01 11.48 4.45
N LYS A 162 -45.68 12.37 3.67
CA LYS A 162 -46.84 12.06 2.79
C LYS A 162 -47.01 12.95 1.54
N LYS A 163 -46.03 13.77 1.13
CA LYS A 163 -46.14 14.63 -0.07
C LYS A 163 -45.24 14.10 -1.19
N SER A 164 -45.67 14.26 -2.46
CA SER A 164 -44.80 14.07 -3.62
C SER A 164 -43.54 14.91 -3.41
N ARG A 165 -42.39 14.25 -3.21
CA ARG A 165 -41.09 14.89 -2.98
C ARG A 165 -40.76 15.69 -4.24
N PRO A 166 -40.75 17.03 -4.19
CA PRO A 166 -40.41 17.82 -5.37
C PRO A 166 -38.95 17.56 -5.73
N GLY A 167 -38.66 17.37 -7.02
CA GLY A 167 -37.27 17.28 -7.51
C GLY A 167 -36.69 15.87 -7.68
N LEU A 168 -37.50 14.82 -7.79
CA LEU A 168 -37.03 13.47 -8.17
C LEU A 168 -36.11 13.46 -9.41
N TYR A 169 -36.40 14.31 -10.41
CA TYR A 169 -35.53 14.46 -11.57
C TYR A 169 -34.16 15.07 -11.21
N LEU A 170 -34.11 16.03 -10.28
CA LEU A 170 -32.87 16.62 -9.78
C LEU A 170 -32.07 15.61 -8.97
N GLU A 171 -32.73 14.74 -8.19
CA GLU A 171 -32.06 13.63 -7.48
C GLU A 171 -31.41 12.67 -8.46
N SER A 172 -32.11 12.30 -9.54
CA SER A 172 -31.54 11.44 -10.58
C SER A 172 -30.38 12.10 -11.34
N ALA A 173 -30.41 13.42 -11.51
CA ALA A 173 -29.33 14.18 -12.14
C ALA A 173 -28.13 14.32 -11.19
N LEU A 174 -28.38 14.56 -9.90
CA LEU A 174 -27.38 14.62 -8.84
C LEU A 174 -26.68 13.27 -8.68
N GLN A 175 -27.44 12.16 -8.66
CA GLN A 175 -26.89 10.82 -8.56
C GLN A 175 -25.95 10.52 -9.74
N ARG A 176 -26.36 10.83 -10.98
CA ARG A 176 -25.48 10.69 -12.16
C ARG A 176 -24.22 11.54 -12.06
N SER A 177 -24.34 12.76 -11.56
CA SER A 177 -23.19 13.65 -11.31
C SER A 177 -22.25 13.10 -10.24
N GLN A 178 -22.80 12.54 -9.15
CA GLN A 178 -22.03 11.88 -8.09
C GLN A 178 -21.33 10.62 -8.60
N GLU A 179 -21.99 9.79 -9.41
CA GLU A 179 -21.40 8.61 -10.04
C GLU A 179 -20.21 8.99 -10.94
N LEU A 180 -20.36 10.01 -11.78
CA LEU A 180 -19.28 10.53 -12.60
C LEU A 180 -18.13 11.07 -11.74
N ARG A 181 -18.43 11.86 -10.71
CA ARG A 181 -17.44 12.38 -9.75
C ARG A 181 -16.68 11.23 -9.08
N ASN A 182 -17.39 10.18 -8.65
CA ASN A 182 -16.82 9.02 -8.00
C ASN A 182 -15.92 8.22 -8.96
N ALA A 183 -16.28 8.12 -10.24
CA ALA A 183 -15.46 7.50 -11.27
C ALA A 183 -14.18 8.31 -11.52
N LEU A 184 -14.28 9.63 -11.67
CA LEU A 184 -13.12 10.52 -11.83
C LEU A 184 -12.22 10.52 -10.60
N ALA A 185 -12.80 10.55 -9.40
CA ALA A 185 -12.06 10.43 -8.14
C ALA A 185 -11.32 9.09 -8.06
N SER A 186 -11.92 7.99 -8.53
CA SER A 186 -11.27 6.67 -8.53
C SER A 186 -10.01 6.66 -9.40
N VAL A 187 -10.10 7.23 -10.61
CA VAL A 187 -8.94 7.40 -11.51
C VAL A 187 -7.91 8.34 -10.90
N SER A 188 -8.35 9.50 -10.39
CA SER A 188 -7.46 10.48 -9.77
C SER A 188 -6.69 9.89 -8.57
N MET A 189 -7.35 9.13 -7.71
CA MET A 189 -6.71 8.52 -6.55
C MET A 189 -5.68 7.47 -6.95
N ARG A 190 -5.95 6.68 -7.99
CA ARG A 190 -4.97 5.73 -8.55
C ARG A 190 -3.75 6.46 -9.12
N LEU A 191 -3.97 7.52 -9.91
CA LEU A 191 -2.87 8.29 -10.51
C LEU A 191 -2.02 8.99 -9.45
N ARG A 192 -2.64 9.59 -8.43
CA ARG A 192 -1.90 10.21 -7.31
C ARG A 192 -1.05 9.21 -6.58
N ALA A 193 -1.63 8.09 -6.14
CA ALA A 193 -0.88 7.03 -5.47
C ALA A 193 0.25 6.49 -6.35
N ALA A 194 0.02 6.26 -7.65
CA ALA A 194 1.06 5.82 -8.57
C ALA A 194 2.18 6.86 -8.74
N SER A 195 1.84 8.15 -8.75
CA SER A 195 2.81 9.24 -8.83
C SER A 195 3.68 9.33 -7.57
N GLU A 196 3.09 9.16 -6.39
CA GLU A 196 3.81 9.12 -5.11
C GLU A 196 4.81 7.96 -5.08
N TYR A 197 4.37 6.77 -5.51
CA TYR A 197 5.24 5.61 -5.68
C TYR A 197 6.40 5.88 -6.65
N GLY A 198 6.11 6.47 -7.81
CA GLY A 198 7.12 6.82 -8.81
C GLY A 198 8.14 7.82 -8.28
N GLN A 199 7.70 8.88 -7.60
CA GLN A 199 8.58 9.89 -7.00
C GLN A 199 9.45 9.29 -5.91
N ASN A 200 8.89 8.44 -5.04
CA ASN A 200 9.66 7.75 -4.00
C ASN A 200 10.68 6.79 -4.60
N ALA A 201 10.32 6.05 -5.65
CA ALA A 201 11.25 5.19 -6.37
C ALA A 201 12.44 5.98 -6.94
N ILE A 202 12.19 7.12 -7.59
CA ILE A 202 13.24 7.99 -8.13
C ILE A 202 14.17 8.49 -7.02
N ARG A 203 13.62 9.00 -5.90
CA ARG A 203 14.42 9.46 -4.76
C ARG A 203 15.31 8.35 -4.19
N LEU A 204 14.80 7.13 -4.09
CA LEU A 204 15.56 5.98 -3.62
C LEU A 204 16.66 5.58 -4.59
N VAL A 205 16.41 5.65 -5.91
CA VAL A 205 17.45 5.42 -6.94
C VAL A 205 18.55 6.48 -6.85
N GLU A 206 18.19 7.76 -6.68
CA GLU A 206 19.19 8.82 -6.50
C GLU A 206 20.04 8.62 -5.24
N ALA A 207 19.39 8.25 -4.12
CA ALA A 207 20.09 7.93 -2.87
C ALA A 207 21.00 6.71 -3.04
N ALA A 208 20.52 5.67 -3.73
CA ALA A 208 21.31 4.48 -4.02
C ALA A 208 22.53 4.79 -4.87
N LEU A 209 22.38 5.65 -5.90
CA LEU A 209 23.49 6.09 -6.74
C LEU A 209 24.56 6.86 -5.93
N ARG A 210 24.15 7.63 -4.93
CA ARG A 210 25.10 8.27 -3.99
C ARG A 210 25.81 7.24 -3.12
N ALA A 211 25.07 6.30 -2.52
CA ALA A 211 25.67 5.22 -1.73
C ALA A 211 26.63 4.36 -2.57
N TRP A 212 26.28 4.11 -3.83
CA TRP A 212 27.10 3.40 -4.79
C TRP A 212 28.44 4.10 -5.04
N LYS A 213 28.43 5.42 -5.23
CA LYS A 213 29.66 6.22 -5.37
C LYS A 213 30.54 6.18 -4.11
N LEU A 214 29.94 6.04 -2.93
CA LEU A 214 30.72 5.88 -1.69
C LEU A 214 31.37 4.49 -1.61
N ALA A 215 30.71 3.46 -2.16
CA ALA A 215 31.27 2.11 -2.21
C ALA A 215 32.58 2.02 -3.01
N SER A 216 32.72 2.80 -4.09
CA SER A 216 33.97 2.83 -4.87
C SER A 216 35.09 3.66 -4.23
N ILE A 217 34.77 4.58 -3.31
CA ILE A 217 35.75 5.50 -2.69
C ILE A 217 36.14 5.06 -1.25
N GLY A 218 35.47 4.05 -0.69
CA GLY A 218 35.70 3.59 0.69
C GLY A 218 37.16 3.23 0.99
N ARG A 219 37.63 3.55 2.20
CA ARG A 219 39.05 3.36 2.60
C ARG A 219 39.31 1.96 3.16
N SER A 220 38.28 1.32 3.69
CA SER A 220 38.35 -0.04 4.23
C SER A 220 37.39 -0.99 3.51
N GLY A 221 37.70 -2.29 3.52
CA GLY A 221 36.81 -3.31 2.97
C GLY A 221 35.41 -3.27 3.58
N TRP A 222 35.31 -3.02 4.89
CA TRP A 222 34.02 -2.84 5.60
C TRP A 222 33.22 -1.65 5.06
N GLU A 223 33.82 -0.46 4.94
CA GLU A 223 33.15 0.74 4.43
C GLU A 223 32.60 0.52 3.01
N ARG A 224 33.36 -0.16 2.15
CA ARG A 224 32.93 -0.49 0.78
C ARG A 224 31.74 -1.45 0.80
N THR A 225 31.84 -2.56 1.53
CA THR A 225 30.74 -3.53 1.62
C THR A 225 29.49 -2.96 2.29
N SER A 226 29.65 -2.08 3.28
CA SER A 226 28.52 -1.39 3.92
C SER A 226 27.83 -0.45 2.94
N SER A 227 28.60 0.41 2.25
CA SER A 227 28.03 1.36 1.28
C SER A 227 27.38 0.65 0.08
N CYS A 228 27.95 -0.47 -0.35
CA CYS A 228 27.38 -1.32 -1.38
C CYS A 228 26.07 -1.98 -0.91
N ALA A 229 26.06 -2.50 0.32
CA ALA A 229 24.87 -3.08 0.93
C ALA A 229 23.75 -2.03 1.11
N ASP A 230 24.10 -0.79 1.46
CA ASP A 230 23.16 0.34 1.54
C ASP A 230 22.56 0.66 0.16
N ALA A 231 23.39 0.74 -0.88
CA ALA A 231 22.94 0.97 -2.24
C ALA A 231 21.98 -0.14 -2.73
N CYS A 232 22.32 -1.41 -2.50
CA CYS A 232 21.47 -2.56 -2.85
C CYS A 232 20.15 -2.52 -2.07
N SER A 233 20.17 -2.20 -0.78
CA SER A 233 18.96 -2.07 0.04
C SER A 233 18.03 -0.97 -0.49
N LEU A 234 18.58 0.20 -0.82
CA LEU A 234 17.83 1.32 -1.40
C LEU A 234 17.23 0.98 -2.76
N LEU A 235 17.92 0.20 -3.59
CA LEU A 235 17.42 -0.20 -4.90
C LEU A 235 16.32 -1.25 -4.83
N ILE A 236 16.40 -2.16 -3.85
CA ILE A 236 15.30 -3.09 -3.57
C ILE A 236 14.07 -2.29 -3.13
N GLN A 237 14.23 -1.32 -2.23
CA GLN A 237 13.13 -0.43 -1.85
C GLN A 237 12.56 0.32 -3.06
N ALA A 238 13.40 0.90 -3.92
CA ALA A 238 12.96 1.62 -5.11
C ALA A 238 12.13 0.73 -6.03
N ARG A 239 12.56 -0.53 -6.21
CA ARG A 239 11.83 -1.55 -6.97
C ARG A 239 10.49 -1.89 -6.32
N CYS A 240 10.43 -2.02 -5.00
CA CYS A 240 9.16 -2.23 -4.29
C CYS A 240 8.19 -1.06 -4.50
N GLN A 241 8.69 0.19 -4.50
CA GLN A 241 7.87 1.38 -4.79
C GLN A 241 7.38 1.38 -6.24
N GLU A 242 8.23 1.09 -7.22
CA GLU A 242 7.84 0.99 -8.64
C GLU A 242 6.80 -0.11 -8.87
N ARG A 243 6.94 -1.27 -8.20
CA ARG A 243 5.90 -2.31 -8.17
C ARG A 243 4.59 -1.79 -7.57
N GLY A 244 4.67 -1.02 -6.49
CA GLY A 244 3.53 -0.34 -5.88
C GLY A 244 2.75 0.52 -6.88
N ALA A 245 3.45 1.36 -7.66
CA ALA A 245 2.83 2.16 -8.71
C ALA A 245 2.07 1.29 -9.72
N ARG A 246 2.67 0.18 -10.15
CA ARG A 246 2.04 -0.75 -11.11
C ARG A 246 0.80 -1.43 -10.55
N ARG A 247 0.84 -1.87 -9.28
CA ARG A 247 -0.29 -2.51 -8.61
C ARG A 247 -1.50 -1.57 -8.58
N VAL A 248 -1.27 -0.31 -8.21
CA VAL A 248 -2.34 0.70 -8.14
C VAL A 248 -2.91 1.07 -9.51
N LEU A 249 -2.08 1.07 -10.55
CA LEU A 249 -2.52 1.30 -11.93
C LEU A 249 -3.15 0.06 -12.59
N CYS A 250 -3.16 -1.11 -11.92
CA CYS A 250 -3.50 -2.39 -12.52
C CYS A 250 -2.71 -2.69 -13.81
N ALA A 251 -1.49 -2.16 -13.93
CA ALA A 251 -0.66 -2.32 -15.11
C ALA A 251 -0.05 -3.74 -15.11
N ARG A 252 -0.48 -4.57 -16.07
CA ARG A 252 -0.07 -5.99 -16.17
C ARG A 252 1.40 -6.22 -16.54
N ALA A 253 2.15 -5.19 -16.94
CA ALA A 253 3.54 -5.34 -17.35
C ALA A 253 4.45 -4.28 -16.71
N ALA A 254 5.61 -4.70 -16.18
CA ALA A 254 6.81 -3.89 -16.27
C ALA A 254 7.61 -4.35 -17.50
N PRO A 255 7.87 -3.48 -18.47
CA PRO A 255 8.64 -3.82 -19.66
C PRO A 255 10.12 -3.74 -19.31
N ARG A 256 10.82 -4.89 -19.22
CA ARG A 256 12.29 -5.08 -19.33
C ARG A 256 13.23 -4.25 -18.44
N ALA A 257 13.03 -2.95 -18.24
CA ALA A 257 13.82 -2.02 -17.44
C ALA A 257 13.94 -2.42 -15.97
N ALA A 258 12.87 -2.82 -15.28
CA ALA A 258 12.97 -3.28 -13.88
C ALA A 258 13.78 -4.60 -13.74
N ARG A 259 13.70 -5.48 -14.75
CA ARG A 259 14.52 -6.69 -14.85
C ARG A 259 15.98 -6.34 -15.18
N SER A 260 16.18 -5.36 -16.05
CA SER A 260 17.49 -4.80 -16.40
C SER A 260 18.15 -4.17 -15.18
N VAL A 261 17.45 -3.34 -14.39
CA VAL A 261 17.99 -2.75 -13.15
C VAL A 261 18.44 -3.82 -12.17
N ARG A 262 17.69 -4.92 -12.02
CA ARG A 262 18.10 -6.06 -11.19
C ARG A 262 19.34 -6.77 -11.73
N LEU A 263 19.40 -7.04 -13.04
CA LEU A 263 20.57 -7.66 -13.65
C LEU A 263 21.79 -6.75 -13.55
N THR A 264 21.62 -5.46 -13.83
CA THR A 264 22.66 -4.44 -13.66
C THR A 264 23.10 -4.35 -12.21
N LEU A 265 22.22 -4.56 -11.23
CA LEU A 265 22.61 -4.62 -9.82
C LEU A 265 23.40 -5.87 -9.44
N ASP A 266 23.02 -7.01 -10.00
CA ASP A 266 23.76 -8.27 -9.81
C ASP A 266 25.20 -8.12 -10.37
N TYR A 267 25.36 -7.51 -11.56
CA TYR A 267 26.67 -7.27 -12.19
C TYR A 267 27.44 -6.10 -11.58
N ALA A 268 26.77 -5.01 -11.21
CA ALA A 268 27.45 -3.88 -10.59
C ALA A 268 28.04 -4.28 -9.23
N PHE A 269 27.39 -5.17 -8.49
CA PHE A 269 27.90 -5.70 -7.23
C PHE A 269 29.20 -6.49 -7.42
N THR A 270 29.35 -7.21 -8.53
CA THR A 270 30.59 -7.93 -8.86
C THR A 270 31.65 -6.99 -9.46
N ASP A 271 31.25 -6.00 -10.27
CA ASP A 271 32.12 -5.00 -10.90
C ASP A 271 32.75 -4.01 -9.91
N CYS A 272 32.03 -3.55 -8.89
CA CYS A 272 32.57 -2.69 -7.81
C CYS A 272 33.78 -3.33 -7.09
N LEU A 273 34.00 -4.63 -7.28
CA LEU A 273 35.08 -5.42 -6.68
C LEU A 273 36.27 -5.57 -7.63
N HIS A 274 36.04 -5.40 -8.93
CA HIS A 274 37.04 -5.54 -9.98
C HIS A 274 37.87 -4.25 -10.19
N ASP A 275 37.29 -3.09 -9.85
CA ASP A 275 37.94 -1.76 -9.92
C ASP A 275 39.00 -1.51 -8.82
N HIS A 276 39.63 -2.56 -8.26
CA HIS A 276 40.75 -2.44 -7.32
C HIS A 276 42.08 -2.07 -8.03
N LYS A 277 42.07 -1.11 -8.95
CA LYS A 277 43.29 -0.50 -9.52
C LYS A 277 43.27 1.01 -9.40
#